data_AF-A0A9E2FAJ7-F1
#
_entry.id   AF-A0A9E2FAJ7-F1
#
_cell.length_a   1.000
_cell.length_b   1.000
_cell.length_c   1.000
_cell.angle_alpha   90.00
_cell.angle_beta   90.00
_cell.angle_gamma   90.00
#
_symmetry.space_group_name_H-M   'P 1'
#
loop_
_entity.id
_entity.type
_entity.pdbx_description
1 polymer ?
#
loop_
_entity_poly.entity_id
_entity_poly.type
_entity_poly.pdbx_seq_one_letter_code
_entity_poly.pdbx_strand_id
1 'polypeptide(L)'
;MEIPLTGKIIFYAVISAMGIICMFLWYWQWNVLRGKAMPNPDGTFDDWHDQKLYYGFAVADIFIAIPFTLAGIILIFAGIKAGYNMTAMSSFWFLWINSVTTITSLRFAKPKITLEWFVVFPLGAVLGLIYLVWTCIYLRSVWWS
;
A
#
# COMPACT_ATOMS: atom_id res chain seq x y z
N MET A 1 7.33 20.34 -18.91
CA MET A 1 8.17 19.18 -19.26
C MET A 1 7.23 18.00 -19.37
N GLU A 2 7.16 17.35 -20.52
CA GLU A 2 6.34 16.15 -20.65
C GLU A 2 6.97 14.99 -19.89
N ILE A 3 6.13 14.09 -19.37
CA ILE A 3 6.61 12.89 -18.68
C ILE A 3 7.19 11.94 -19.75
N PRO A 4 8.48 11.56 -19.66
CA PRO A 4 9.09 10.67 -20.62
C PRO A 4 8.47 9.27 -20.55
N LEU A 5 8.67 8.45 -21.59
CA LEU A 5 8.11 7.10 -21.66
C LEU A 5 8.46 6.26 -20.44
N THR A 6 9.72 6.29 -19.98
CA THR A 6 10.16 5.59 -18.76
C THR A 6 9.38 6.03 -17.52
N GLY A 7 9.13 7.33 -17.38
CA GLY A 7 8.31 7.87 -16.29
C GLY A 7 6.88 7.34 -16.35
N LYS A 8 6.27 7.30 -17.54
CA LYS A 8 4.92 6.73 -17.73
C LYS A 8 4.88 5.23 -17.40
N ILE A 9 5.88 4.46 -17.82
CA ILE A 9 5.97 3.02 -17.53
C ILE A 9 6.05 2.78 -16.03
N ILE A 10 6.96 3.49 -15.32
CA ILE A 10 7.10 3.38 -13.86
C ILE A 10 5.77 3.72 -13.17
N PHE A 11 5.14 4.82 -13.58
CA PHE A 11 3.84 5.24 -13.04
C PHE A 11 2.78 4.16 -13.18
N TYR A 12 2.55 3.67 -14.40
CA TYR A 12 1.53 2.66 -14.66
C TYR A 12 1.83 1.33 -13.96
N ALA A 13 3.10 0.92 -13.89
CA ALA A 13 3.51 -0.28 -13.16
C ALA A 13 3.19 -0.15 -11.66
N VAL A 14 3.54 0.99 -11.04
CA VAL A 14 3.33 1.23 -9.61
C VAL A 14 1.86 1.29 -9.25
N ILE A 15 1.05 2.08 -9.98
CA ILE A 15 -0.39 2.19 -9.65
C ILE A 15 -1.11 0.85 -9.90
N SER A 16 -0.68 0.07 -10.89
CA SER A 16 -1.24 -1.26 -11.13
C SER A 16 -0.88 -2.22 -9.99
N ALA A 17 0.38 -2.22 -9.55
CA ALA A 17 0.82 -3.04 -8.42
C ALA A 17 0.08 -2.65 -7.12
N MET A 18 -0.08 -1.35 -6.85
CA MET A 18 -0.86 -0.85 -5.72
C MET A 18 -2.31 -1.32 -5.79
N GLY A 19 -2.96 -1.20 -6.96
CA GLY A 19 -4.33 -1.67 -7.15
C GLY A 19 -4.50 -3.17 -6.89
N ILE A 20 -3.57 -3.99 -7.41
CA ILE A 20 -3.57 -5.44 -7.21
C ILE A 20 -3.41 -5.77 -5.72
N ILE A 21 -2.44 -5.16 -5.03
CA ILE A 21 -2.22 -5.37 -3.60
C ILE A 21 -3.43 -4.93 -2.79
N CYS A 22 -4.05 -3.79 -3.12
CA CYS A 22 -5.27 -3.33 -2.47
C CYS A 22 -6.38 -4.36 -2.54
N MET A 23 -6.58 -5.02 -3.68
CA MET A 23 -7.61 -6.06 -3.82
C MET A 23 -7.33 -7.28 -2.93
N PHE A 24 -6.08 -7.74 -2.87
CA PHE A 24 -5.68 -8.83 -1.98
C PHE A 24 -5.81 -8.46 -0.50
N LEU A 25 -5.31 -7.28 -0.12
CA LEU A 25 -5.42 -6.77 1.23
C LEU A 25 -6.87 -6.57 1.64
N TRP A 26 -7.75 -6.14 0.75
CA TRP A 26 -9.17 -5.99 1.08
C TRP A 26 -9.74 -7.32 1.54
N TYR A 27 -9.51 -8.38 0.77
CA TYR A 27 -9.98 -9.72 1.13
C TYR A 27 -9.41 -10.18 2.48
N TRP A 28 -8.12 -9.98 2.74
CA TRP A 28 -7.50 -10.37 4.01
C TRP A 28 -8.00 -9.55 5.19
N GLN A 29 -8.00 -8.21 5.08
CA GLN A 29 -8.47 -7.34 6.15
C GLN A 29 -9.95 -7.56 6.45
N TRP A 30 -10.76 -7.92 5.46
CA TRP A 30 -12.15 -8.27 5.68
C TRP A 30 -12.29 -9.56 6.50
N ASN A 31 -11.48 -10.56 6.19
CA ASN A 31 -11.45 -11.80 6.97
C ASN A 31 -10.93 -11.56 8.39
N VAL A 32 -10.00 -10.62 8.59
CA VAL A 32 -9.59 -10.17 9.93
C VAL A 32 -10.79 -9.60 10.68
N LEU A 33 -11.54 -8.67 10.07
CA LEU A 33 -12.74 -8.11 10.72
C LEU A 33 -13.83 -9.14 11.02
N ARG A 34 -13.80 -10.32 10.37
CA ARG A 34 -14.74 -11.43 10.61
C ARG A 34 -14.29 -12.40 11.71
N GLY A 35 -13.17 -12.16 12.39
CA GLY A 35 -12.72 -13.06 13.45
C GLY A 35 -12.04 -14.33 12.94
N LYS A 36 -11.61 -14.39 11.67
CA LYS A 36 -10.92 -15.58 11.16
C LYS A 36 -9.48 -15.59 11.66
N ALA A 37 -9.06 -16.73 12.22
CA ALA A 37 -7.68 -16.97 12.57
C ALA A 37 -6.76 -16.76 11.36
N MET A 38 -5.72 -15.94 11.54
CA MET A 38 -4.75 -15.62 10.50
C MET A 38 -3.34 -15.93 11.00
N PRO A 39 -2.71 -17.01 10.50
CA PRO A 39 -1.33 -17.29 10.88
C PRO A 39 -0.44 -16.12 10.45
N ASN A 40 0.50 -15.74 11.32
CA ASN A 40 1.40 -14.65 11.03
C ASN A 40 2.35 -15.03 9.88
N PRO A 41 2.46 -14.21 8.81
CA PRO A 41 3.33 -14.50 7.67
C PRO A 41 4.82 -14.58 8.01
N ASP A 42 5.23 -14.13 9.20
CA ASP A 42 6.58 -14.32 9.72
C ASP A 42 6.83 -15.68 10.43
N GLY A 43 5.78 -16.50 10.60
CA GLY A 43 5.85 -17.80 11.24
C GLY A 43 5.87 -17.77 12.76
N THR A 44 5.59 -16.62 13.39
CA THR A 44 5.42 -16.53 14.85
C THR A 44 4.06 -17.06 15.31
N PHE A 45 3.97 -17.38 16.61
CA PHE A 45 2.74 -17.87 17.26
C PHE A 45 1.71 -16.77 17.55
N ASP A 46 2.08 -15.48 17.39
CA ASP A 46 1.17 -14.36 17.60
C ASP A 46 0.11 -14.31 16.50
N ASP A 47 -1.14 -14.03 16.86
CA ASP A 47 -2.21 -13.91 15.88
C ASP A 47 -2.11 -12.57 15.13
N TRP A 48 -1.92 -12.64 13.81
CA TRP A 48 -1.93 -11.49 12.93
C TRP A 48 -3.24 -10.70 13.04
N HIS A 49 -4.33 -11.41 13.33
CA HIS A 49 -5.65 -10.86 13.60
C HIS A 49 -5.64 -9.81 14.70
N ASP A 50 -5.02 -10.11 15.84
CA ASP A 50 -5.06 -9.27 17.04
C ASP A 50 -4.26 -7.99 16.83
N GLN A 51 -3.11 -8.08 16.16
CA GLN A 51 -2.31 -6.90 15.81
C GLN A 51 -3.09 -5.95 14.88
N LYS A 52 -3.75 -6.49 13.87
CA LYS A 52 -4.49 -5.69 12.87
C LYS A 52 -5.75 -5.06 13.43
N LEU A 53 -6.40 -5.69 14.41
CA LEU A 53 -7.53 -5.11 15.13
C LEU A 53 -7.10 -4.09 16.18
N TYR A 54 -6.10 -4.42 17.02
CA TYR A 54 -5.67 -3.56 18.12
C TYR A 54 -5.19 -2.19 17.65
N TYR A 55 -4.41 -2.16 16.56
CA TYR A 55 -3.94 -0.89 15.97
C TYR A 55 -4.94 -0.25 15.00
N GLY A 56 -6.15 -0.83 14.84
CA GLY A 56 -7.18 -0.31 13.94
C GLY A 56 -6.84 -0.38 12.45
N PHE A 57 -5.77 -1.10 12.08
CA PHE A 57 -5.27 -1.19 10.71
C PHE A 57 -6.29 -1.85 9.77
N ALA A 58 -6.95 -2.92 10.22
CA ALA A 58 -7.96 -3.59 9.39
C ALA A 58 -9.15 -2.66 9.09
N VAL A 59 -9.60 -1.87 10.07
CA VAL A 59 -10.69 -0.90 9.89
C VAL A 59 -10.26 0.22 8.94
N ALA A 60 -9.08 0.81 9.17
CA ALA A 60 -8.55 1.88 8.33
C ALA A 60 -8.35 1.42 6.88
N ASP A 61 -7.82 0.21 6.67
CA ASP A 61 -7.62 -0.35 5.33
C ASP A 61 -8.95 -0.56 4.60
N ILE A 62 -9.94 -1.19 5.25
CA ILE A 62 -11.23 -1.54 4.63
C ILE A 62 -12.07 -0.32 4.26
N PHE A 63 -12.14 0.67 5.15
CA PHE A 63 -13.08 1.78 4.99
C PHE A 63 -12.45 3.05 4.42
N ILE A 64 -11.12 3.18 4.51
CA ILE A 64 -10.43 4.41 4.11
C ILE A 64 -9.38 4.08 3.06
N ALA A 65 -8.27 3.44 3.44
CA ALA A 65 -7.09 3.42 2.58
C ALA A 65 -7.30 2.63 1.27
N ILE A 66 -7.94 1.45 1.31
CA ILE A 66 -8.19 0.67 0.09
C ILE A 66 -9.19 1.37 -0.84
N PRO A 67 -10.40 1.78 -0.37
CA PRO A 67 -11.33 2.53 -1.21
C PRO A 67 -10.72 3.80 -1.79
N PHE A 68 -9.95 4.54 -0.99
CA PHE A 68 -9.32 5.79 -1.41
C PHE A 68 -8.24 5.55 -2.47
N THR A 69 -7.45 4.48 -2.33
CA THR A 69 -6.44 4.09 -3.33
C THR A 69 -7.10 3.69 -4.65
N LEU A 70 -8.10 2.80 -4.60
CA LEU A 70 -8.79 2.33 -5.80
C LEU A 70 -9.54 3.46 -6.51
N ALA A 71 -10.22 4.34 -5.76
CA ALA A 71 -10.84 5.54 -6.32
C ALA A 71 -9.80 6.47 -6.96
N GLY A 72 -8.65 6.68 -6.31
CA GLY A 72 -7.54 7.46 -6.87
C GLY A 72 -7.06 6.92 -8.21
N ILE A 73 -6.85 5.60 -8.30
CA ILE A 73 -6.44 4.91 -9.53
C ILE A 73 -7.50 5.04 -10.63
N ILE A 74 -8.78 4.84 -10.29
CA ILE A 74 -9.90 5.00 -11.25
C ILE A 74 -9.93 6.42 -11.80
N LEU A 75 -9.79 7.44 -10.95
CA LEU A 75 -9.76 8.83 -11.35
C LEU A 75 -8.56 9.16 -12.25
N ILE A 76 -7.40 8.56 -12.00
CA ILE A 76 -6.22 8.69 -12.89
C ILE A 76 -6.56 8.20 -14.30
N PHE A 77 -7.16 7.01 -14.42
CA PHE A 77 -7.56 6.45 -15.72
C PHE A 77 -8.68 7.26 -16.40
N ALA A 78 -9.54 7.91 -15.61
CA ALA A 78 -10.55 8.85 -16.10
C ALA A 78 -9.97 10.23 -16.48
N GLY A 79 -8.66 10.45 -16.31
CA GLY A 79 -8.00 11.73 -16.62
C GLY A 79 -8.26 12.84 -15.59
N ILE A 80 -8.72 12.49 -14.39
CA ILE A 80 -9.10 13.45 -13.34
C ILE A 80 -7.92 13.68 -12.39
N LYS A 81 -7.46 14.94 -12.30
CA LYS A 81 -6.29 15.35 -11.49
C LYS A 81 -6.37 14.94 -10.01
N ALA A 82 -7.58 14.92 -9.43
CA ALA A 82 -7.78 14.48 -8.05
C ALA A 82 -7.27 13.05 -7.78
N GLY A 83 -7.25 12.18 -8.79
CA GLY A 83 -6.74 10.82 -8.64
C GLY A 83 -5.26 10.75 -8.26
N TYR A 84 -4.44 11.68 -8.77
CA TYR A 84 -3.02 11.76 -8.43
C TYR A 84 -2.80 12.16 -6.96
N ASN A 85 -3.61 13.10 -6.45
CA ASN A 85 -3.59 13.52 -5.05
C ASN A 85 -4.03 12.39 -4.12
N MET A 86 -5.10 11.69 -4.49
CA MET A 86 -5.60 10.58 -3.69
C MET A 86 -4.57 9.45 -3.60
N THR A 87 -3.97 9.09 -4.73
CA THR A 87 -2.93 8.06 -4.79
C THR A 87 -1.65 8.49 -4.06
N ALA A 88 -1.31 9.79 -4.05
CA ALA A 88 -0.19 10.31 -3.25
C ALA A 88 -0.44 10.15 -1.74
N MET A 89 -1.64 10.49 -1.28
CA MET A 89 -2.03 10.30 0.12
C MET A 89 -2.05 8.81 0.49
N SER A 90 -2.61 7.95 -0.36
CA SER A 90 -2.54 6.50 -0.19
C SER A 90 -1.10 5.99 -0.14
N SER A 91 -0.20 6.57 -0.91
CA SER A 91 1.22 6.20 -0.90
C SER A 91 1.90 6.53 0.43
N PHE A 92 1.50 7.62 1.10
CA PHE A 92 1.93 7.89 2.47
C PHE A 92 1.42 6.83 3.45
N TRP A 93 0.14 6.44 3.33
CA TRP A 93 -0.40 5.35 4.15
C TRP A 93 0.38 4.05 3.95
N PHE A 94 0.57 3.64 2.68
CA PHE A 94 1.35 2.47 2.31
C PHE A 94 2.76 2.52 2.90
N LEU A 95 3.46 3.64 2.73
CA LEU A 95 4.80 3.83 3.29
C LEU A 95 4.81 3.69 4.81
N TRP A 96 3.94 4.42 5.50
CA TRP A 96 3.89 4.43 6.96
C TRP A 96 3.53 3.08 7.54
N ILE A 97 2.40 2.49 7.10
CA ILE A 97 1.89 1.25 7.70
C ILE A 97 2.85 0.09 7.50
N ASN A 98 3.38 -0.06 6.29
CA ASN A 98 4.31 -1.14 5.95
C ASN A 98 5.67 -0.94 6.64
N SER A 99 6.12 0.30 6.84
CA SER A 99 7.34 0.57 7.61
C SER A 99 7.17 0.18 9.07
N VAL A 100 6.06 0.57 9.70
CA VAL A 100 5.76 0.22 11.10
C VAL A 100 5.67 -1.30 11.26
N THR A 101 4.92 -1.99 10.42
CA THR A 101 4.79 -3.46 10.51
C THR A 101 6.09 -4.18 10.21
N THR A 102 6.88 -3.70 9.24
CA THR A 102 8.20 -4.27 8.93
C THR A 102 9.16 -4.13 10.11
N ILE A 103 9.25 -2.94 10.72
CA ILE A 103 10.11 -2.70 11.88
C ILE A 103 9.67 -3.56 13.07
N THR A 104 8.36 -3.64 13.33
CA THR A 104 7.82 -4.48 14.41
C THR A 104 8.19 -5.95 14.19
N SER A 105 8.00 -6.48 12.98
CA SER A 105 8.37 -7.85 12.65
C SER A 105 9.88 -8.07 12.85
N LEU A 106 10.74 -7.24 12.24
CA LEU A 106 12.19 -7.38 12.37
C LEU A 106 12.69 -7.29 13.82
N ARG A 107 12.16 -6.35 14.61
CA ARG A 107 12.64 -6.08 15.97
C ARG A 107 12.15 -7.09 16.98
N PHE A 108 10.88 -7.48 16.92
CA PHE A 108 10.24 -8.28 17.95
C PHE A 108 10.03 -9.74 17.53
N ALA A 109 9.66 -9.99 16.28
CA ALA A 109 9.37 -11.34 15.79
C ALA A 109 10.62 -12.09 15.27
N LYS A 110 11.68 -11.38 14.87
CA LYS A 110 12.91 -11.96 14.27
C LYS A 110 12.59 -12.99 13.18
N PRO A 111 11.88 -12.55 12.12
CA PRO A 111 11.23 -13.40 11.14
C PRO A 111 12.26 -14.11 10.26
N LYS A 112 11.87 -15.22 9.64
CA LYS A 112 12.58 -15.72 8.45
C LYS A 112 12.18 -14.84 7.25
N ILE A 113 13.17 -14.24 6.58
CA ILE A 113 12.93 -13.40 5.41
C ILE A 113 12.59 -14.28 4.21
N THR A 114 11.30 -14.49 3.96
CA THR A 114 10.75 -15.22 2.81
C THR A 114 10.16 -14.25 1.79
N LEU A 115 9.79 -14.76 0.61
CA LEU A 115 9.06 -13.97 -0.39
C LEU A 115 7.70 -13.49 0.15
N GLU A 116 7.00 -14.37 0.87
CA GLU A 116 5.73 -14.03 1.53
C GLU A 116 5.91 -12.90 2.54
N TRP A 117 6.93 -12.99 3.39
CA TRP A 117 7.28 -11.92 4.32
C TRP A 117 7.55 -10.60 3.57
N PHE A 118 8.32 -10.63 2.49
CA PHE A 118 8.60 -9.44 1.69
C PHE A 118 7.33 -8.82 1.09
N VAL A 119 6.42 -9.65 0.57
CA VAL A 119 5.17 -9.18 -0.05
C VAL A 119 4.23 -8.57 0.99
N VAL A 120 4.16 -9.13 2.20
CA VAL A 120 3.24 -8.66 3.24
C VAL A 120 3.77 -7.43 3.98
N PHE A 121 5.08 -7.36 4.24
CA PHE A 121 5.65 -6.35 5.13
C PHE A 121 6.27 -5.15 4.39
N PRO A 122 7.38 -5.28 3.64
CA PRO A 122 8.03 -4.12 3.02
C PRO A 122 7.51 -3.73 1.63
N LEU A 123 6.89 -4.62 0.86
CA LEU A 123 6.53 -4.33 -0.54
C LEU A 123 5.62 -3.10 -0.67
N GLY A 124 4.61 -2.97 0.19
CA GLY A 124 3.74 -1.81 0.18
C GLY A 124 4.50 -0.50 0.43
N ALA A 125 5.48 -0.51 1.33
CA ALA A 125 6.32 0.67 1.58
C ALA A 125 7.17 1.05 0.36
N VAL A 126 7.74 0.06 -0.33
CA VAL A 126 8.52 0.27 -1.55
C VAL A 126 7.66 0.92 -2.63
N LEU A 127 6.45 0.40 -2.87
CA LEU A 127 5.54 0.95 -3.88
C LEU A 127 5.10 2.38 -3.54
N GLY A 128 4.72 2.63 -2.28
CA GLY A 128 4.36 3.96 -1.81
C GLY A 128 5.51 4.96 -2.00
N LEU A 129 6.74 4.55 -1.67
CA LEU A 129 7.93 5.38 -1.86
C LEU A 129 8.19 5.68 -3.34
N ILE A 130 8.11 4.67 -4.22
CA ILE A 130 8.32 4.88 -5.67
C ILE A 130 7.30 5.90 -6.21
N TYR A 131 6.02 5.78 -5.82
CA TYR A 131 4.99 6.72 -6.24
C TYR A 131 5.27 8.14 -5.75
N LEU A 132 5.66 8.31 -4.48
CA LEU A 132 5.99 9.62 -3.91
C LEU A 132 7.20 10.26 -4.60
N VAL A 133 8.27 9.48 -4.83
CA VAL A 133 9.46 9.94 -5.57
C VAL A 133 9.08 10.35 -6.99
N TRP A 134 8.31 9.51 -7.70
CA TRP A 134 7.81 9.81 -9.03
C TRP A 134 7.01 11.12 -9.06
N THR A 135 6.13 11.29 -8.07
CA THR A 135 5.29 12.48 -7.91
C THR A 135 6.14 13.74 -7.69
N CYS A 136 7.21 13.67 -6.90
CA CYS A 136 8.13 14.78 -6.70
C CYS A 136 8.91 15.13 -7.98
N ILE A 137 9.34 14.13 -8.76
CA ILE A 137 10.09 14.34 -10.01
C ILE A 137 9.18 15.01 -11.07
N TYR A 138 7.94 14.57 -11.18
CA TYR A 138 7.00 15.04 -12.23
C TYR A 138 5.93 16.00 -11.70
N LEU A 139 6.17 16.61 -10.54
CA LEU A 139 5.27 17.50 -9.81
C LEU A 139 4.64 18.55 -10.74
N ARG A 140 5.47 19.25 -11.51
CA ARG A 140 5.02 20.30 -12.45
C ARG A 140 4.12 19.75 -13.56
N SER A 141 4.40 18.55 -14.05
CA SER A 141 3.68 17.92 -15.16
C SER A 141 2.31 17.39 -14.76
N VAL A 142 2.10 17.09 -13.48
CA VAL A 142 0.84 16.55 -12.96
C VAL A 142 -0.12 17.65 -12.51
N TRP A 143 0.40 18.67 -11.82
CA TRP A 143 -0.43 19.69 -11.18
C TRP A 143 -0.43 21.06 -11.87
N TRP A 144 0.64 21.43 -12.56
CA TRP A 144 0.80 22.76 -13.17
C TRP A 144 0.75 22.73 -14.71
N SER A 145 0.26 21.64 -15.29
CA SER A 145 -0.06 21.51 -16.72
C SER A 145 -1.51 21.92 -17.02
#